data_AF-A0AAV6YAC6-F1
#
_entry.id   AF-A0AAV6YAC6-F1
#
_cell.length_a   1.000
_cell.length_b   1.000
_cell.length_c   1.000
_cell.angle_alpha   90.00
_cell.angle_beta   90.00
_cell.angle_gamma   90.00
#
_symmetry.space_group_name_H-M   'P 1'
#
loop_
_entity.id
_entity.type
_entity.pdbx_description
1 polymer ?
#
loop_
_entity_poly.entity_id
_entity_poly.type
_entity_poly.pdbx_seq_one_letter_code
_entity_poly.pdbx_strand_id
1 'polypeptide(L)'
;MARKSSKLPPGPFPFPIIGNILSLGSKPHISIAKLSEKYGPVMTLKLGSITTIVVSSPEAQKMVLQKHDSICSGRTVPGAGDALNHEQFSIVYQATNKQWRKLRKVSKEQMFSASRLDASEGLRKEKLQKMYDYVNECCERGRVIEIGEVAFTTSLNLISSTLFSKEFAQFGSSLSHEFKELVSAVTLCFGQPNYADFFPFLKPFDPQGILRQTKIYFKKLFAIFDEIIDDKLKNSASRIEKNDLVDALIEINQRDATELSRNDINHLLLAKYRWTFETIDDIKRVWWGIANRRYRDIICKERKKVELKVKSSKPLDWRGHGPKWLGENTWNKLCEDHWSTEKFQRMSDAGKNNRRSSADGTMSTHSGGSRPFAVHEEEMEDEYKRKVSKVELYDRTHRTKQGKGEFICDKAKRVRDAYDNLVEDNSLSTFNPDAWIEACGGVPKGRVYGFGSQPPHQILGDIAHSMRVVEELEILALQNLLKVLLLLLTTDK
;
A
#
# COMPACT_ATOMS: atom_id res chain seq x y z
N MET A 1 1.96 -48.56 -20.06
CA MET A 1 2.50 -47.65 -21.10
C MET A 1 3.06 -46.41 -20.43
N ALA A 2 4.39 -46.25 -20.40
CA ALA A 2 5.05 -45.08 -19.86
C ALA A 2 4.68 -43.85 -20.72
N ARG A 3 4.01 -42.86 -20.11
CA ARG A 3 3.66 -41.60 -20.78
C ARG A 3 4.97 -40.89 -21.15
N LYS A 4 5.20 -40.70 -22.46
CA LYS A 4 6.26 -39.83 -23.04
C LYS A 4 6.39 -38.57 -22.16
N SER A 5 7.58 -38.32 -21.63
CA SER A 5 7.84 -37.19 -20.74
C SER A 5 7.39 -35.89 -21.41
N SER A 6 6.31 -35.30 -20.89
CA SER A 6 5.88 -33.97 -21.27
C SER A 6 7.05 -33.00 -21.00
N LYS A 7 7.49 -32.26 -22.02
CA LYS A 7 8.47 -31.16 -21.87
C LYS A 7 7.92 -29.98 -21.04
N LEU A 8 6.65 -30.03 -20.65
CA LEU A 8 5.99 -29.00 -19.86
C LEU A 8 5.95 -29.37 -18.37
N PRO A 9 6.01 -28.37 -17.47
CA PRO A 9 5.77 -28.54 -16.05
C PRO A 9 4.44 -29.26 -15.74
N PRO A 10 4.31 -29.92 -14.58
CA PRO A 10 3.07 -30.56 -14.15
C PRO A 10 1.90 -29.57 -14.08
N GLY A 11 0.66 -30.06 -14.06
CA GLY A 11 -0.51 -29.21 -13.95
C GLY A 11 -1.82 -30.00 -13.96
N PRO A 12 -2.95 -29.34 -13.64
CA PRO A 12 -4.26 -29.98 -13.72
C PRO A 12 -4.57 -30.44 -15.14
N PHE A 13 -5.25 -31.57 -15.26
CA PHE A 13 -5.68 -32.09 -16.56
C PHE A 13 -6.57 -31.06 -17.28
N PRO A 14 -6.21 -30.62 -18.50
CA PRO A 14 -7.01 -29.64 -19.24
C PRO A 14 -8.19 -30.32 -19.93
N PHE A 15 -9.40 -29.76 -19.78
CA PHE A 15 -10.56 -30.21 -20.54
C PHE A 15 -10.42 -29.86 -22.02
N PRO A 16 -11.04 -30.62 -22.93
CA PRO A 16 -11.08 -30.27 -24.36
C PRO A 16 -11.62 -28.84 -24.56
N ILE A 17 -11.02 -28.11 -25.50
CA ILE A 17 -11.37 -26.72 -25.89
C ILE A 17 -11.10 -25.68 -24.80
N ILE A 18 -11.72 -25.78 -23.62
CA ILE A 18 -11.70 -24.77 -22.56
C ILE A 18 -10.47 -24.86 -21.64
N GLY A 19 -9.76 -25.99 -21.63
CA GLY A 19 -8.62 -26.20 -20.75
C GLY A 19 -8.98 -26.21 -19.26
N ASN A 20 -8.34 -25.34 -18.48
CA ASN A 20 -8.46 -25.21 -17.03
C ASN A 20 -9.24 -23.94 -16.59
N ILE A 21 -9.89 -23.23 -17.53
CA ILE A 21 -10.61 -21.97 -17.21
C ILE A 21 -11.62 -22.17 -16.07
N LEU A 22 -12.39 -23.26 -16.10
CA LEU A 22 -13.40 -23.57 -15.08
C LEU A 22 -12.82 -23.84 -13.69
N SER A 23 -11.51 -24.14 -13.60
CA SER A 23 -10.84 -24.36 -12.32
C SER A 23 -10.46 -23.07 -11.60
N LEU A 24 -10.59 -21.90 -12.25
CA LEU A 24 -10.14 -20.62 -11.69
C LEU A 24 -11.20 -19.91 -10.84
N GLY A 25 -12.49 -20.07 -11.18
CA GLY A 25 -13.59 -19.42 -10.48
C GLY A 25 -13.51 -17.88 -10.49
N SER A 26 -14.19 -17.23 -9.54
CA SER A 26 -14.25 -15.76 -9.43
C SER A 26 -12.99 -15.12 -8.84
N LYS A 27 -12.11 -15.90 -8.22
CA LYS A 27 -10.84 -15.43 -7.64
C LYS A 27 -9.66 -16.26 -8.17
N PRO A 28 -9.23 -16.03 -9.43
CA PRO A 28 -8.22 -16.85 -10.08
C PRO A 28 -6.93 -16.99 -9.30
N HIS A 29 -6.44 -15.91 -8.68
CA HIS A 29 -5.19 -15.90 -7.90
C HIS A 29 -5.24 -16.86 -6.68
N ILE A 30 -6.39 -17.00 -6.01
CA ILE A 30 -6.57 -17.96 -4.89
C ILE A 30 -6.60 -19.39 -5.41
N SER A 31 -7.35 -19.64 -6.48
CA SER A 31 -7.43 -20.97 -7.09
C SER A 31 -6.07 -21.44 -7.60
N ILE A 32 -5.32 -20.53 -8.24
CA ILE A 32 -3.95 -20.77 -8.71
C ILE A 32 -3.01 -21.09 -7.55
N ALA A 33 -3.08 -20.34 -6.43
CA ALA A 33 -2.27 -20.64 -5.25
C ALA A 33 -2.54 -22.06 -4.72
N LYS A 34 -3.81 -22.46 -4.57
CA LYS A 34 -4.18 -23.83 -4.16
C LYS A 34 -3.72 -24.89 -5.13
N LEU A 35 -3.79 -24.61 -6.44
CA LEU A 35 -3.26 -25.53 -7.46
C LEU A 35 -1.74 -25.67 -7.34
N SER A 36 -1.02 -24.59 -7.04
CA SER A 36 0.44 -24.64 -6.86
C SER A 36 0.88 -25.48 -5.67
N GLU A 37 0.09 -25.53 -4.60
CA GLU A 37 0.33 -26.44 -3.47
C GLU A 37 0.28 -27.92 -3.89
N LYS A 38 -0.54 -28.25 -4.90
CA LYS A 38 -0.71 -29.62 -5.41
C LYS A 38 0.27 -29.98 -6.52
N TYR A 39 0.50 -29.09 -7.47
CA TYR A 39 1.29 -29.36 -8.68
C TYR A 39 2.73 -28.84 -8.60
N GLY A 40 3.06 -28.08 -7.55
CA GLY A 40 4.38 -27.54 -7.32
C GLY A 40 4.55 -26.08 -7.77
N PRO A 41 5.73 -25.50 -7.52
CA PRO A 41 5.99 -24.07 -7.68
C PRO A 41 6.12 -23.61 -9.14
N VAL A 42 6.23 -24.55 -10.09
CA VAL A 42 6.19 -24.28 -11.53
C VAL A 42 5.17 -25.24 -12.14
N MET A 43 4.06 -24.71 -12.64
CA MET A 43 2.97 -25.52 -13.17
C MET A 43 2.40 -24.98 -14.48
N THR A 44 1.78 -25.86 -15.25
CA THR A 44 1.14 -25.55 -16.54
C THR A 44 -0.37 -25.44 -16.37
N LEU A 45 -0.95 -24.38 -16.91
CA LEU A 45 -2.38 -24.21 -17.13
C LEU A 45 -2.64 -24.03 -18.62
N LYS A 46 -3.76 -24.58 -19.10
CA LYS A 46 -4.29 -24.32 -20.43
C LYS A 46 -5.50 -23.40 -20.29
N LEU A 47 -5.45 -22.17 -20.77
CA LEU A 47 -6.57 -21.23 -20.73
C LEU A 47 -7.17 -21.12 -22.13
N GLY A 48 -8.18 -21.96 -22.41
CA GLY A 48 -8.68 -22.15 -23.78
C GLY A 48 -7.59 -22.71 -24.69
N SER A 49 -7.20 -21.93 -25.70
CA SER A 49 -6.10 -22.27 -26.61
C SER A 49 -4.74 -21.79 -26.14
N ILE A 50 -4.65 -20.99 -25.06
CA ILE A 50 -3.41 -20.42 -24.54
C ILE A 50 -2.75 -21.36 -23.54
N THR A 51 -1.44 -21.57 -23.66
CA THR A 51 -0.66 -22.29 -22.64
C THR A 51 -0.01 -21.27 -21.72
N THR A 52 -0.23 -21.42 -20.41
CA THR A 52 0.22 -20.49 -19.37
C THR A 52 1.07 -21.24 -18.37
N ILE A 53 2.28 -20.75 -18.10
CA ILE A 53 3.14 -21.26 -17.03
C ILE A 53 2.99 -20.36 -15.81
N VAL A 54 2.68 -20.96 -14.67
CA VAL A 54 2.57 -20.27 -13.39
C VAL A 54 3.83 -20.55 -12.57
N VAL A 55 4.40 -19.48 -11.99
CA VAL A 55 5.51 -19.56 -11.03
C VAL A 55 5.06 -19.03 -9.66
N SER A 56 5.24 -19.84 -8.61
CA SER A 56 4.63 -19.61 -7.29
C SER A 56 5.62 -19.76 -6.12
N SER A 57 6.93 -19.80 -6.37
CA SER A 57 7.95 -19.69 -5.32
C SER A 57 8.94 -18.55 -5.61
N PRO A 58 9.59 -17.99 -4.56
CA PRO A 58 10.62 -16.96 -4.74
C PRO A 58 11.76 -17.40 -5.67
N GLU A 59 12.18 -18.66 -5.59
CA GLU A 59 13.26 -19.22 -6.41
C GLU A 59 12.85 -19.27 -7.88
N ALA A 60 11.63 -19.77 -8.16
CA ALA A 60 11.11 -19.81 -9.53
C ALA A 60 10.89 -18.41 -10.10
N GLN A 61 10.39 -17.47 -9.29
CA GLN A 61 10.24 -16.07 -9.68
C GLN A 61 11.60 -15.42 -9.98
N LYS A 62 12.63 -15.67 -9.17
CA LYS A 62 14.01 -15.20 -9.42
C LYS A 62 14.55 -15.73 -10.74
N MET A 63 14.26 -16.99 -11.08
CA MET A 63 14.66 -17.57 -12.37
C MET A 63 14.02 -16.82 -13.56
N VAL A 64 12.73 -16.50 -13.48
CA VAL A 64 11.99 -15.86 -14.58
C VAL A 64 12.25 -14.35 -14.67
N LEU A 65 12.25 -13.65 -13.52
CA LEU A 65 12.27 -12.19 -13.46
C LEU A 65 13.67 -11.59 -13.35
N GLN A 66 14.70 -12.40 -13.06
CA GLN A 66 16.09 -11.93 -12.96
C GLN A 66 17.03 -12.74 -13.84
N LYS A 67 17.11 -14.07 -13.65
CA LYS A 67 18.14 -14.88 -14.34
C LYS A 67 17.89 -15.03 -15.84
N HIS A 68 16.63 -15.19 -16.23
CA HIS A 68 16.20 -15.38 -17.62
C HIS A 68 15.27 -14.25 -18.09
N ASP A 69 15.40 -13.08 -17.47
CA ASP A 69 14.54 -11.91 -17.69
C ASP A 69 14.48 -11.49 -19.16
N SER A 70 15.60 -11.53 -19.88
CA SER A 70 15.70 -11.17 -21.30
C SER A 70 14.72 -11.97 -22.17
N ILE A 71 14.65 -13.29 -21.96
CA ILE A 71 13.77 -14.20 -22.70
C ILE A 71 12.33 -14.10 -22.19
N CYS A 72 12.15 -13.90 -20.88
CA CYS A 72 10.84 -13.83 -20.23
C CYS A 72 10.23 -12.41 -20.20
N SER A 73 10.90 -11.43 -20.83
CA SER A 73 10.44 -10.02 -20.84
C SER A 73 9.27 -9.74 -21.78
N GLY A 74 8.87 -10.73 -22.59
CA GLY A 74 7.68 -10.66 -23.44
C GLY A 74 6.41 -10.36 -22.64
N ARG A 75 5.40 -9.82 -23.32
CA ARG A 75 4.10 -9.46 -22.73
C ARG A 75 2.99 -10.09 -23.55
N THR A 76 2.04 -10.72 -22.86
CA THR A 76 0.76 -11.08 -23.46
C THR A 76 -0.14 -9.85 -23.43
N VAL A 77 -0.66 -9.48 -24.60
CA VAL A 77 -1.54 -8.32 -24.75
C VAL A 77 -2.99 -8.81 -24.70
N PRO A 78 -3.80 -8.34 -23.74
CA PRO A 78 -5.24 -8.61 -23.75
C PRO A 78 -5.88 -7.86 -24.91
N GLY A 79 -6.98 -8.36 -25.47
CA GLY A 79 -7.63 -7.77 -26.64
C GLY A 79 -8.05 -6.31 -26.44
N ALA A 80 -8.34 -5.88 -25.21
CA ALA A 80 -8.55 -4.47 -24.88
C ALA A 80 -7.30 -3.59 -25.18
N GLY A 81 -6.10 -4.14 -25.02
CA GLY A 81 -4.83 -3.50 -25.32
C GLY A 81 -4.58 -3.25 -26.81
N ASP A 82 -5.30 -3.94 -27.70
CA ASP A 82 -5.22 -3.75 -29.16
C ASP A 82 -5.94 -2.45 -29.59
N ALA A 83 -6.72 -1.83 -28.68
CA ALA A 83 -7.46 -0.60 -28.95
C ALA A 83 -6.51 0.56 -29.30
N LEU A 84 -6.77 1.20 -30.45
CA LEU A 84 -5.95 2.29 -31.01
C LEU A 84 -4.45 1.93 -31.09
N ASN A 85 -4.13 0.66 -31.36
CA ASN A 85 -2.75 0.15 -31.42
C ASN A 85 -1.97 0.36 -30.11
N HIS A 86 -2.65 0.45 -28.95
CA HIS A 86 -1.97 0.78 -27.69
C HIS A 86 -0.85 -0.20 -27.34
N GLU A 87 -0.95 -1.48 -27.71
CA GLU A 87 0.12 -2.46 -27.60
C GLU A 87 1.47 -1.98 -28.18
N GLN A 88 1.43 -1.21 -29.26
CA GLN A 88 2.61 -0.74 -30.00
C GLN A 88 3.23 0.52 -29.40
N PHE A 89 2.50 1.26 -28.55
CA PHE A 89 2.94 2.52 -27.94
C PHE A 89 3.08 2.42 -26.40
N SER A 90 2.49 1.39 -25.79
CA SER A 90 2.38 1.27 -24.33
C SER A 90 3.67 0.78 -23.69
N ILE A 91 4.13 1.53 -22.69
CA ILE A 91 5.22 1.12 -21.78
C ILE A 91 4.93 -0.20 -21.02
N VAL A 92 3.65 -0.63 -20.96
CA VAL A 92 3.20 -1.85 -20.29
C VAL A 92 3.34 -3.09 -21.18
N TYR A 93 3.05 -2.95 -22.48
CA TYR A 93 2.88 -4.08 -23.40
C TYR A 93 3.99 -4.20 -24.46
N GLN A 94 4.65 -3.11 -24.82
CA GLN A 94 5.75 -3.17 -25.78
C GLN A 94 6.85 -4.13 -25.32
N ALA A 95 7.40 -4.88 -26.27
CA ALA A 95 8.62 -5.63 -26.06
C ALA A 95 9.81 -4.69 -25.79
N THR A 96 10.85 -5.21 -25.14
CA THR A 96 12.07 -4.45 -24.83
C THR A 96 12.76 -3.98 -26.11
N ASN A 97 12.50 -2.73 -26.51
CA ASN A 97 13.08 -2.09 -27.69
C ASN A 97 13.60 -0.67 -27.34
N LYS A 98 14.16 0.04 -28.33
CA LYS A 98 14.68 1.41 -28.13
C LYS A 98 13.60 2.36 -27.58
N GLN A 99 12.38 2.30 -28.13
CA GLN A 99 11.28 3.17 -27.70
C GLN A 99 10.83 2.87 -26.28
N TRP A 100 10.65 1.60 -25.92
CA TRP A 100 10.28 1.19 -24.57
C TRP A 100 11.31 1.65 -23.52
N ARG A 101 12.61 1.48 -23.80
CA ARG A 101 13.69 1.97 -22.92
C ARG A 101 13.62 3.49 -22.76
N LYS A 102 13.29 4.21 -23.83
CA LYS A 102 13.13 5.66 -23.83
C LYS A 102 11.96 6.10 -22.94
N LEU A 103 10.78 5.49 -23.11
CA LEU A 103 9.60 5.74 -22.26
C LEU A 103 9.87 5.41 -20.78
N ARG A 104 10.63 4.33 -20.51
CA ARG A 104 11.07 3.96 -19.15
C ARG A 104 12.01 4.99 -18.54
N LYS A 105 13.00 5.47 -19.31
CA LYS A 105 13.93 6.51 -18.88
C LYS A 105 13.20 7.81 -18.55
N VAL A 106 12.35 8.29 -19.47
CA VAL A 106 11.55 9.50 -19.27
C VAL A 106 10.64 9.36 -18.04
N SER A 107 9.94 8.23 -17.89
CA SER A 107 9.13 7.97 -16.69
C SER A 107 9.97 8.02 -15.42
N LYS A 108 11.13 7.36 -15.40
CA LYS A 108 12.02 7.33 -14.22
C LYS A 108 12.51 8.73 -13.86
N GLU A 109 12.98 9.50 -14.83
CA GLU A 109 13.61 10.81 -14.61
C GLU A 109 12.58 11.89 -14.28
N GLN A 110 11.44 11.90 -14.99
CA GLN A 110 10.46 12.98 -14.91
C GLN A 110 9.32 12.72 -13.91
N MET A 111 9.06 11.47 -13.53
CA MET A 111 7.96 11.12 -12.62
C MET A 111 8.42 10.48 -11.31
N PHE A 112 9.42 9.60 -11.35
CA PHE A 112 9.78 8.76 -10.20
C PHE A 112 11.16 9.07 -9.61
N SER A 113 11.80 10.18 -10.00
CA SER A 113 13.05 10.61 -9.38
C SER A 113 12.76 11.25 -8.02
N ALA A 114 13.69 11.11 -7.07
CA ALA A 114 13.53 11.68 -5.73
C ALA A 114 13.22 13.19 -5.79
N SER A 115 13.99 13.95 -6.59
CA SER A 115 13.76 15.39 -6.79
C SER A 115 12.34 15.71 -7.31
N ARG A 116 11.77 14.90 -8.23
CA ARG A 116 10.40 15.12 -8.72
C ARG A 116 9.34 14.74 -7.67
N LEU A 117 9.59 13.69 -6.89
CA LEU A 117 8.72 13.32 -5.77
C LEU A 117 8.75 14.39 -4.67
N ASP A 118 9.91 14.97 -4.38
CA ASP A 118 10.06 16.05 -3.39
C ASP A 118 9.40 17.35 -3.89
N ALA A 119 9.62 17.73 -5.16
CA ALA A 119 8.99 18.92 -5.75
C ALA A 119 7.46 18.85 -5.78
N SER A 120 6.88 17.65 -5.87
CA SER A 120 5.42 17.43 -5.85
C SER A 120 4.86 17.18 -4.44
N GLU A 121 5.68 17.25 -3.39
CA GLU A 121 5.25 17.04 -2.01
C GLU A 121 4.14 18.00 -1.60
N GLY A 122 4.30 19.30 -1.85
CA GLY A 122 3.30 20.32 -1.52
C GLY A 122 1.92 20.03 -2.13
N LEU A 123 1.89 19.61 -3.40
CA LEU A 123 0.65 19.22 -4.07
C LEU A 123 0.01 17.99 -3.40
N ARG A 124 0.80 16.99 -3.02
CA ARG A 124 0.27 15.82 -2.31
C ARG A 124 -0.31 16.20 -0.94
N LYS A 125 0.40 17.05 -0.18
CA LYS A 125 -0.07 17.58 1.11
C LYS A 125 -1.39 18.32 0.97
N GLU A 126 -1.52 19.17 -0.05
CA GLU A 126 -2.76 19.90 -0.33
C GLU A 126 -3.94 18.95 -0.58
N LYS A 127 -3.76 17.87 -1.36
CA LYS A 127 -4.86 16.91 -1.63
C LYS A 127 -5.22 16.09 -0.40
N LEU A 128 -4.24 15.73 0.42
CA LEU A 128 -4.48 15.08 1.70
C LEU A 128 -5.21 16.01 2.68
N GLN A 129 -4.88 17.30 2.69
CA GLN A 129 -5.58 18.31 3.49
C GLN A 129 -7.05 18.44 3.04
N LYS A 130 -7.32 18.50 1.73
CA LYS A 130 -8.70 18.52 1.21
C LYS A 130 -9.52 17.29 1.59
N MET A 131 -8.90 16.10 1.51
CA MET A 131 -9.52 14.86 1.98
C MET A 131 -9.88 14.95 3.47
N TYR A 132 -8.93 15.44 4.27
CA TYR A 132 -9.12 15.65 5.68
C TYR A 132 -10.26 16.62 5.99
N ASP A 133 -10.27 17.78 5.33
CA ASP A 133 -11.27 18.84 5.55
C ASP A 133 -12.66 18.32 5.22
N TYR A 134 -12.82 17.63 4.08
CA TYR A 134 -14.09 16.99 3.68
C TYR A 134 -14.58 16.02 4.75
N VAL A 135 -13.67 15.19 5.25
CA VAL A 135 -14.07 14.21 6.24
C VAL A 135 -14.41 14.90 7.56
N ASN A 136 -13.60 15.86 8.02
CA ASN A 136 -13.90 16.62 9.23
C ASN A 136 -15.26 17.32 9.13
N GLU A 137 -15.62 17.88 7.98
CA GLU A 137 -16.96 18.43 7.73
C GLU A 137 -18.05 17.35 7.88
N CYS A 138 -17.84 16.15 7.34
CA CYS A 138 -18.75 15.03 7.54
C CYS A 138 -18.85 14.61 9.01
N CYS A 139 -17.74 14.67 9.76
CA CYS A 139 -17.69 14.48 11.22
C CYS A 139 -18.67 15.39 11.92
N GLU A 140 -18.49 16.70 11.71
CA GLU A 140 -19.21 17.76 12.42
C GLU A 140 -20.71 17.70 12.13
N ARG A 141 -21.07 17.25 10.92
CA ARG A 141 -22.45 17.09 10.47
C ARG A 141 -23.05 15.70 10.73
N GLY A 142 -22.28 14.76 11.28
CA GLY A 142 -22.74 13.38 11.50
C GLY A 142 -23.11 12.63 10.21
N ARG A 143 -22.46 12.94 9.08
CA ARG A 143 -22.74 12.32 7.78
C ARG A 143 -21.92 11.06 7.55
N VAL A 144 -22.59 10.00 7.10
CA VAL A 144 -21.94 8.76 6.63
C VAL A 144 -21.05 9.05 5.43
N ILE A 145 -19.83 8.52 5.45
CA ILE A 145 -18.87 8.57 4.35
C ILE A 145 -18.66 7.17 3.77
N GLU A 146 -18.60 7.07 2.45
CA GLU A 146 -18.15 5.85 1.76
C GLU A 146 -16.62 5.94 1.58
N ILE A 147 -15.87 5.11 2.32
CA ILE A 147 -14.40 5.19 2.36
C ILE A 147 -13.80 4.92 0.98
N GLY A 148 -14.40 4.02 0.20
CA GLY A 148 -13.98 3.72 -1.17
C GLY A 148 -14.01 4.96 -2.05
N GLU A 149 -15.05 5.77 -1.96
CA GLU A 149 -15.26 7.00 -2.70
C GLU A 149 -14.30 8.11 -2.26
N VAL A 150 -14.07 8.25 -0.95
CA VAL A 150 -13.08 9.20 -0.42
C VAL A 150 -11.68 8.81 -0.91
N ALA A 151 -11.28 7.55 -0.75
CA ALA A 151 -10.00 7.03 -1.20
C ALA A 151 -9.83 7.19 -2.72
N PHE A 152 -10.89 6.89 -3.49
CA PHE A 152 -10.93 7.08 -4.93
C PHE A 152 -10.65 8.53 -5.30
N THR A 153 -11.42 9.45 -4.73
CA THR A 153 -11.36 10.88 -5.04
C THR A 153 -9.99 11.47 -4.69
N THR A 154 -9.47 11.14 -3.51
CA THR A 154 -8.12 11.57 -3.10
C THR A 154 -7.06 11.05 -4.07
N SER A 155 -7.11 9.76 -4.42
CA SER A 155 -6.13 9.15 -5.33
C SER A 155 -6.20 9.74 -6.73
N LEU A 156 -7.43 9.95 -7.24
CA LEU A 156 -7.66 10.55 -8.54
C LEU A 156 -7.02 11.93 -8.61
N ASN A 157 -7.27 12.76 -7.58
CA ASN A 157 -6.73 14.11 -7.49
C ASN A 157 -5.21 14.13 -7.28
N LEU A 158 -4.64 13.18 -6.53
CA LEU A 158 -3.19 13.04 -6.38
C LEU A 158 -2.52 12.75 -7.72
N ILE A 159 -3.02 11.75 -8.45
CA ILE A 159 -2.50 11.36 -9.77
C ILE A 159 -2.72 12.49 -10.78
N SER A 160 -3.92 13.05 -10.85
CA SER A 160 -4.23 14.11 -11.82
C SER A 160 -3.43 15.38 -11.57
N SER A 161 -3.17 15.73 -10.30
CA SER A 161 -2.35 16.88 -9.97
C SER A 161 -0.87 16.65 -10.27
N THR A 162 -0.38 15.43 -10.05
CA THR A 162 1.01 15.07 -10.36
C THR A 162 1.26 15.01 -11.88
N LEU A 163 0.28 14.54 -12.65
CA LEU A 163 0.42 14.37 -14.09
C LEU A 163 0.09 15.66 -14.87
N PHE A 164 -0.97 16.38 -14.46
CA PHE A 164 -1.58 17.46 -15.25
C PHE A 164 -1.66 18.80 -14.50
N SER A 165 -1.33 18.86 -13.22
CA SER A 165 -1.65 19.98 -12.32
C SER A 165 -3.13 20.38 -12.35
N LYS A 166 -4.04 19.42 -12.59
CA LYS A 166 -5.50 19.60 -12.60
C LYS A 166 -6.15 18.67 -11.59
N GLU A 167 -7.27 19.11 -11.00
CA GLU A 167 -8.17 18.27 -10.21
C GLU A 167 -9.30 17.78 -11.09
N PHE A 168 -9.54 16.45 -11.09
CA PHE A 168 -10.60 15.85 -11.90
C PHE A 168 -11.81 15.42 -11.06
N ALA A 169 -11.73 15.47 -9.73
CA ALA A 169 -12.84 15.18 -8.85
C ALA A 169 -12.93 16.16 -7.69
N GLN A 170 -14.14 16.33 -7.18
CA GLN A 170 -14.43 17.09 -5.97
C GLN A 170 -15.20 16.19 -5.01
N PHE A 171 -14.91 16.31 -3.71
CA PHE A 171 -15.62 15.54 -2.71
C PHE A 171 -17.09 15.98 -2.64
N GLY A 172 -18.00 15.01 -2.66
CA GLY A 172 -19.44 15.25 -2.53
C GLY A 172 -20.13 15.90 -3.75
N SER A 173 -19.50 15.95 -4.93
CA SER A 173 -20.11 16.51 -6.14
C SER A 173 -20.26 15.50 -7.28
N SER A 174 -21.31 15.67 -8.09
CA SER A 174 -21.62 14.83 -9.27
C SER A 174 -20.77 15.14 -10.50
N LEU A 175 -20.10 16.30 -10.57
CA LEU A 175 -19.23 16.68 -11.70
C LEU A 175 -17.98 15.80 -11.80
N SER A 176 -17.54 15.22 -10.68
CA SER A 176 -16.46 14.22 -10.64
C SER A 176 -16.81 12.90 -11.35
N HIS A 177 -18.09 12.69 -11.67
CA HIS A 177 -18.63 11.40 -12.09
C HIS A 177 -18.22 11.02 -13.51
N GLU A 178 -18.26 11.94 -14.48
CA GLU A 178 -18.02 11.60 -15.89
C GLU A 178 -16.60 11.08 -16.15
N PHE A 179 -15.59 11.76 -15.60
CA PHE A 179 -14.21 11.35 -15.73
C PHE A 179 -13.92 10.06 -14.94
N LYS A 180 -14.48 9.95 -13.72
CA LYS A 180 -14.44 8.73 -12.91
C LYS A 180 -15.06 7.53 -13.62
N GLU A 181 -16.22 7.70 -14.25
CA GLU A 181 -16.90 6.67 -15.03
C GLU A 181 -16.06 6.25 -16.22
N LEU A 182 -15.46 7.21 -16.94
CA LEU A 182 -14.60 6.92 -18.08
C LEU A 182 -13.40 6.06 -17.68
N VAL A 183 -12.71 6.41 -16.60
CA VAL A 183 -11.56 5.66 -16.05
C VAL A 183 -11.99 4.29 -15.54
N SER A 184 -13.13 4.22 -14.85
CA SER A 184 -13.70 2.96 -14.36
C SER A 184 -14.06 2.04 -15.52
N ALA A 185 -14.64 2.58 -16.59
CA ALA A 185 -15.04 1.81 -17.76
C ALA A 185 -13.83 1.26 -18.54
N VAL A 186 -12.75 2.03 -18.68
CA VAL A 186 -11.47 1.51 -19.20
C VAL A 186 -10.95 0.38 -18.31
N THR A 187 -10.97 0.58 -17.00
CA THR A 187 -10.47 -0.43 -16.05
C THR A 187 -11.27 -1.73 -16.15
N LEU A 188 -12.59 -1.66 -16.28
CA LEU A 188 -13.47 -2.81 -16.50
C LEU A 188 -13.16 -3.53 -17.81
N CYS A 189 -12.89 -2.79 -18.89
CA CYS A 189 -12.53 -3.39 -20.18
C CYS A 189 -11.28 -4.29 -20.10
N PHE A 190 -10.30 -3.90 -19.28
CA PHE A 190 -9.09 -4.71 -19.04
C PHE A 190 -9.26 -5.78 -17.95
N GLY A 191 -10.22 -5.61 -17.03
CA GLY A 191 -10.42 -6.50 -15.90
C GLY A 191 -11.35 -7.69 -16.18
N GLN A 192 -12.24 -7.56 -17.15
CA GLN A 192 -13.19 -8.62 -17.49
C GLN A 192 -12.55 -9.71 -18.37
N PRO A 193 -12.90 -10.99 -18.15
CA PRO A 193 -12.47 -12.06 -19.05
C PRO A 193 -12.98 -11.83 -20.48
N ASN A 194 -12.07 -11.92 -21.45
CA ASN A 194 -12.37 -11.79 -22.87
C ASN A 194 -12.16 -13.12 -23.59
N TYR A 195 -13.20 -13.67 -24.22
CA TYR A 195 -13.12 -14.92 -24.97
C TYR A 195 -12.06 -14.88 -26.08
N ALA A 196 -11.87 -13.73 -26.72
CA ALA A 196 -10.86 -13.56 -27.76
C ALA A 196 -9.42 -13.69 -27.23
N ASP A 197 -9.20 -13.51 -25.92
CA ASP A 197 -7.88 -13.69 -25.30
C ASP A 197 -7.56 -15.17 -25.06
N PHE A 198 -8.58 -16.00 -24.82
CA PHE A 198 -8.44 -17.44 -24.65
C PHE A 198 -8.54 -18.21 -25.98
N PHE A 199 -9.23 -17.64 -26.96
CA PHE A 199 -9.49 -18.24 -28.27
C PHE A 199 -9.15 -17.23 -29.38
N PRO A 200 -7.88 -17.16 -29.82
CA PRO A 200 -7.43 -16.12 -30.75
C PRO A 200 -8.18 -16.05 -32.07
N PHE A 201 -8.77 -17.16 -32.54
CA PHE A 201 -9.61 -17.17 -33.75
C PHE A 201 -10.89 -16.33 -33.61
N LEU A 202 -11.30 -15.99 -32.37
CA LEU A 202 -12.43 -15.10 -32.10
C LEU A 202 -12.06 -13.61 -32.16
N LYS A 203 -10.77 -13.25 -32.20
CA LYS A 203 -10.32 -11.85 -32.21
C LYS A 203 -10.99 -10.98 -33.28
N PRO A 204 -11.14 -11.42 -34.54
CA PRO A 204 -11.77 -10.60 -35.59
C PRO A 204 -13.25 -10.28 -35.32
N PHE A 205 -13.92 -11.10 -34.52
CA PHE A 205 -15.36 -10.98 -34.26
C PHE A 205 -15.68 -10.10 -33.05
N ASP A 206 -14.73 -9.89 -32.14
CA ASP A 206 -14.92 -9.15 -30.88
C ASP A 206 -16.25 -9.53 -30.18
N PRO A 207 -16.44 -10.82 -29.81
CA PRO A 207 -17.76 -11.35 -29.45
C PRO A 207 -18.39 -10.68 -28.22
N GLN A 208 -17.59 -10.06 -27.36
CA GLN A 208 -18.04 -9.30 -26.18
C GLN A 208 -18.04 -7.79 -26.40
N GLY A 209 -17.63 -7.30 -27.58
CA GLY A 209 -17.54 -5.88 -27.89
C GLY A 209 -16.45 -5.12 -27.12
N ILE A 210 -15.53 -5.82 -26.44
CA ILE A 210 -14.55 -5.23 -25.52
C ILE A 210 -13.58 -4.35 -26.28
N LEU A 211 -13.07 -4.82 -27.42
CA LEU A 211 -12.14 -4.04 -28.24
C LEU A 211 -12.84 -2.76 -28.75
N ARG A 212 -14.07 -2.89 -29.27
CA ARG A 212 -14.85 -1.75 -29.75
C ARG A 212 -15.13 -0.73 -28.65
N GLN A 213 -15.55 -1.20 -27.47
CA GLN A 213 -15.86 -0.35 -26.32
C GLN A 213 -14.59 0.36 -25.79
N THR A 214 -13.47 -0.37 -25.69
CA THR A 214 -12.18 0.21 -25.26
C THR A 214 -11.73 1.31 -26.22
N LYS A 215 -11.89 1.12 -27.54
CA LYS A 215 -11.57 2.17 -28.54
C LYS A 215 -12.37 3.45 -28.30
N ILE A 216 -13.65 3.36 -27.93
CA ILE A 216 -14.48 4.53 -27.63
C ILE A 216 -13.94 5.27 -26.41
N TYR A 217 -13.65 4.55 -25.32
CA TYR A 217 -13.14 5.17 -24.11
C TYR A 217 -11.74 5.75 -24.27
N PHE A 218 -10.85 5.10 -25.03
CA PHE A 218 -9.53 5.65 -25.33
C PHE A 218 -9.62 6.95 -26.12
N LYS A 219 -10.52 7.04 -27.12
CA LYS A 219 -10.73 8.28 -27.87
C LYS A 219 -11.18 9.42 -26.95
N LYS A 220 -12.10 9.16 -26.01
CA LYS A 220 -12.54 10.16 -25.04
C LYS A 220 -11.39 10.60 -24.13
N LEU A 221 -10.60 9.67 -23.59
CA LEU A 221 -9.44 10.02 -22.76
C LEU A 221 -8.37 10.79 -23.53
N PHE A 222 -8.09 10.40 -24.77
CA PHE A 222 -7.12 11.09 -25.61
C PHE A 222 -7.56 12.51 -25.95
N ALA A 223 -8.85 12.73 -26.22
CA ALA A 223 -9.38 14.08 -26.40
C ALA A 223 -9.15 14.96 -25.16
N ILE A 224 -9.38 14.42 -23.95
CA ILE A 224 -9.11 15.13 -22.69
C ILE A 224 -7.62 15.42 -22.52
N PHE A 225 -6.75 14.45 -22.79
CA PHE A 225 -5.30 14.67 -22.74
C PHE A 225 -4.87 15.71 -23.75
N ASP A 226 -5.41 15.67 -24.96
CA ASP A 226 -5.08 16.61 -26.01
C ASP A 226 -5.50 18.03 -25.66
N GLU A 227 -6.71 18.21 -25.12
CA GLU A 227 -7.17 19.51 -24.61
C GLU A 227 -6.22 20.06 -23.53
N ILE A 228 -5.80 19.22 -22.58
CA ILE A 228 -4.85 19.63 -21.55
C ILE A 228 -3.51 20.03 -22.16
N ILE A 229 -2.97 19.24 -23.08
CA ILE A 229 -1.67 19.53 -23.71
C ILE A 229 -1.77 20.83 -24.52
N ASP A 230 -2.85 21.05 -25.25
CA ASP A 230 -3.07 22.25 -26.05
C ASP A 230 -3.23 23.51 -25.18
N ASP A 231 -3.96 23.41 -24.06
CA ASP A 231 -4.04 24.47 -23.05
C ASP A 231 -2.66 24.85 -22.51
N LYS A 232 -1.82 23.84 -22.22
CA LYS A 232 -0.46 24.04 -21.71
C LYS A 232 0.45 24.70 -22.75
N LEU A 233 0.32 24.30 -24.02
CA LEU A 233 1.07 24.90 -25.13
C LEU A 233 0.71 26.38 -25.34
N LYS A 234 -0.59 26.71 -25.34
CA LYS A 234 -1.09 28.09 -25.50
C LYS A 234 -0.64 29.02 -24.37
N ASN A 235 -0.59 28.53 -23.14
CA ASN A 235 -0.24 29.31 -21.95
C ASN A 235 1.24 29.18 -21.53
N SER A 236 2.11 28.73 -22.44
CA SER A 236 3.51 28.44 -22.12
C SER A 236 4.34 29.68 -21.75
N ALA A 237 3.97 30.87 -22.23
CA ALA A 237 4.69 32.12 -21.97
C ALA A 237 4.35 32.78 -20.61
N SER A 238 3.23 32.39 -19.96
CA SER A 238 2.74 32.99 -18.72
C SER A 238 2.93 32.11 -17.48
N ARG A 239 3.45 30.88 -17.64
CA ARG A 239 3.70 29.97 -16.50
C ARG A 239 5.06 30.20 -15.89
N ILE A 240 5.05 30.54 -14.61
CA ILE A 240 6.24 30.81 -13.80
C ILE A 240 6.99 29.50 -13.48
N GLU A 241 6.33 28.33 -13.47
CA GLU A 241 7.01 27.04 -13.26
C GLU A 241 6.43 25.89 -14.11
N LYS A 242 7.31 25.08 -14.71
CA LYS A 242 7.03 23.86 -15.48
C LYS A 242 7.25 22.63 -14.60
N ASN A 243 6.23 22.23 -13.84
CA ASN A 243 6.45 21.33 -12.71
C ASN A 243 5.77 19.95 -12.81
N ASP A 244 4.89 19.72 -13.80
CA ASP A 244 4.25 18.40 -13.95
C ASP A 244 4.79 17.56 -15.12
N LEU A 245 4.37 16.29 -15.14
CA LEU A 245 4.84 15.34 -16.14
C LEU A 245 4.50 15.81 -17.55
N VAL A 246 3.30 16.35 -17.79
CA VAL A 246 2.91 16.79 -19.13
C VAL A 246 3.79 17.93 -19.62
N ASP A 247 4.16 18.89 -18.78
CA ASP A 247 5.10 19.95 -19.17
C ASP A 247 6.46 19.37 -19.59
N ALA A 248 6.97 18.36 -18.87
CA ALA A 248 8.21 17.68 -19.24
C ALA A 248 8.10 16.88 -20.55
N LEU A 249 6.96 16.22 -20.79
CA LEU A 249 6.71 15.48 -22.04
C LEU A 249 6.55 16.42 -23.24
N ILE A 250 5.88 17.57 -23.06
CA ILE A 250 5.78 18.62 -24.08
C ILE A 250 7.16 19.13 -24.46
N GLU A 251 8.03 19.39 -23.47
CA GLU A 251 9.38 19.89 -23.75
C GLU A 251 10.22 18.90 -24.57
N ILE A 252 10.11 17.61 -24.28
CA ILE A 252 10.77 16.56 -25.08
C ILE A 252 10.18 16.53 -26.50
N ASN A 253 8.86 16.56 -26.63
CA ASN A 253 8.18 16.57 -27.94
C ASN A 253 8.53 17.81 -28.79
N GLN A 254 8.67 18.98 -28.18
CA GLN A 254 9.05 20.22 -28.87
C GLN A 254 10.51 20.24 -29.30
N ARG A 255 11.41 19.60 -28.52
CA ARG A 255 12.82 19.45 -28.89
C ARG A 255 13.00 18.48 -30.05
N ASP A 256 12.33 17.33 -29.97
CA ASP A 256 12.37 16.31 -31.01
C ASP A 256 11.08 15.46 -31.02
N ALA A 257 10.21 15.73 -32.00
CA ALA A 257 8.97 14.98 -32.17
C ALA A 257 9.19 13.53 -32.63
N THR A 258 10.36 13.21 -33.19
CA THR A 258 10.75 11.82 -33.50
C THR A 258 11.18 11.06 -32.25
N GLU A 259 11.64 11.79 -31.22
CA GLU A 259 11.86 11.22 -29.91
C GLU A 259 10.50 10.91 -29.28
N LEU A 260 9.63 11.88 -29.03
CA LEU A 260 8.36 11.60 -28.37
C LEU A 260 7.23 12.25 -29.15
N SER A 261 6.44 11.45 -29.88
CA SER A 261 5.29 11.97 -30.60
C SER A 261 4.14 12.30 -29.65
N ARG A 262 3.20 13.12 -30.12
CA ARG A 262 1.94 13.39 -29.41
C ARG A 262 1.18 12.11 -29.09
N ASN A 263 1.20 11.13 -30.01
CA ASN A 263 0.56 9.84 -29.79
C ASN A 263 1.27 9.03 -28.68
N ASP A 264 2.60 9.06 -28.64
CA ASP A 264 3.37 8.44 -27.54
C ASP A 264 3.00 9.07 -26.18
N ILE A 265 2.84 10.39 -26.11
CA ILE A 265 2.41 11.10 -24.90
C ILE A 265 1.04 10.59 -24.45
N ASN A 266 0.04 10.55 -25.34
CA ASN A 266 -1.30 10.10 -24.99
C ASN A 266 -1.33 8.65 -24.49
N HIS A 267 -0.61 7.73 -25.14
CA HIS A 267 -0.52 6.35 -24.69
C HIS A 267 0.28 6.20 -23.38
N LEU A 268 1.32 7.02 -23.16
CA LEU A 268 2.07 7.03 -21.91
C LEU A 268 1.19 7.55 -20.76
N LEU A 269 0.46 8.65 -20.96
CA LEU A 269 -0.48 9.20 -20.00
C LEU A 269 -1.56 8.18 -19.67
N LEU A 270 -2.17 7.51 -20.65
CA LEU A 270 -3.12 6.44 -20.41
C LEU A 270 -2.52 5.30 -19.55
N ALA A 271 -1.29 4.88 -19.85
CA ALA A 271 -0.62 3.83 -19.09
C ALA A 271 -0.26 4.25 -17.66
N LYS A 272 0.05 5.52 -17.42
CA LYS A 272 0.36 6.08 -16.08
C LYS A 272 -0.88 6.47 -15.28
N TYR A 273 -1.93 6.86 -15.98
CA TYR A 273 -3.22 7.19 -15.41
C TYR A 273 -3.99 5.95 -15.00
N ARG A 274 -3.63 4.78 -15.55
CA ARG A 274 -4.28 3.51 -15.24
C ARG A 274 -4.19 3.22 -13.74
N TRP A 275 -5.34 3.37 -13.10
CA TRP A 275 -5.61 2.96 -11.73
C TRP A 275 -5.49 1.44 -11.62
N THR A 276 -4.67 0.95 -10.70
CA THR A 276 -4.71 -0.47 -10.34
C THR A 276 -5.72 -0.63 -9.20
N PHE A 277 -6.65 -1.57 -9.32
CA PHE A 277 -7.51 -1.99 -8.19
C PHE A 277 -6.68 -2.31 -6.93
N GLU A 278 -5.45 -2.78 -7.14
CA GLU A 278 -4.42 -2.99 -6.12
C GLU A 278 -4.15 -1.72 -5.29
N THR A 279 -4.16 -0.53 -5.90
CA THR A 279 -3.96 0.75 -5.19
C THR A 279 -5.10 1.02 -4.21
N ILE A 280 -6.35 0.71 -4.56
CA ILE A 280 -7.49 0.85 -3.63
C ILE A 280 -7.38 -0.14 -2.50
N ASP A 281 -7.06 -1.38 -2.82
CA ASP A 281 -6.96 -2.43 -1.81
C ASP A 281 -5.78 -2.16 -0.87
N ASP A 282 -4.70 -1.58 -1.36
CA ASP A 282 -3.58 -1.11 -0.56
C ASP A 282 -3.97 0.10 0.28
N ILE A 283 -4.66 1.09 -0.27
CA ILE A 283 -5.20 2.21 0.50
C ILE A 283 -6.14 1.69 1.57
N LYS A 284 -7.09 0.81 1.25
CA LYS A 284 -7.99 0.16 2.22
C LYS A 284 -7.22 -0.63 3.26
N ARG A 285 -6.17 -1.35 2.88
CA ARG A 285 -5.36 -2.15 3.81
C ARG A 285 -4.56 -1.28 4.76
N VAL A 286 -3.94 -0.21 4.26
CA VAL A 286 -3.24 0.80 5.06
C VAL A 286 -4.24 1.51 5.97
N TRP A 287 -5.37 1.94 5.40
CA TRP A 287 -6.50 2.54 6.08
C TRP A 287 -6.98 1.68 7.25
N TRP A 288 -7.41 0.45 6.98
CA TRP A 288 -7.89 -0.49 8.00
C TRP A 288 -6.78 -0.88 8.97
N GLY A 289 -5.55 -1.04 8.51
CA GLY A 289 -4.41 -1.36 9.36
C GLY A 289 -4.13 -0.26 10.39
N ILE A 290 -4.13 1.01 9.97
CA ILE A 290 -3.92 2.16 10.84
C ILE A 290 -5.16 2.42 11.70
N ALA A 291 -6.35 2.42 11.10
CA ALA A 291 -7.62 2.64 11.79
C ALA A 291 -7.82 1.61 12.89
N ASN A 292 -7.58 0.33 12.64
CA ASN A 292 -7.71 -0.72 13.64
C ASN A 292 -6.72 -0.54 14.82
N ARG A 293 -5.46 -0.14 14.53
CA ARG A 293 -4.48 0.17 15.59
C ARG A 293 -4.92 1.38 16.44
N ARG A 294 -5.33 2.48 15.79
CA ARG A 294 -5.72 3.71 16.48
C ARG A 294 -7.06 3.58 17.22
N TYR A 295 -8.03 2.90 16.63
CA TYR A 295 -9.32 2.59 17.26
C TYR A 295 -9.11 1.85 18.58
N ARG A 296 -8.29 0.80 18.56
CA ARG A 296 -7.92 0.06 19.78
C ARG A 296 -7.36 1.00 20.85
N ASP A 297 -6.44 1.90 20.48
CA ASP A 297 -5.79 2.79 21.44
C ASP A 297 -6.77 3.83 22.01
N ILE A 298 -7.65 4.40 21.19
CA ILE A 298 -8.67 5.36 21.62
C ILE A 298 -9.71 4.69 22.51
N ILE A 299 -10.26 3.55 22.09
CA ILE A 299 -11.24 2.81 22.88
C ILE A 299 -10.64 2.36 24.22
N CYS A 300 -9.37 1.91 24.25
CA CYS A 300 -8.70 1.61 25.51
C CYS A 300 -8.60 2.83 26.43
N LYS A 301 -8.28 4.01 25.89
CA LYS A 301 -8.22 5.26 26.66
C LYS A 301 -9.60 5.64 27.21
N GLU A 302 -10.64 5.57 26.40
CA GLU A 302 -12.00 5.89 26.85
C GLU A 302 -12.50 4.90 27.90
N ARG A 303 -12.27 3.59 27.73
CA ARG A 303 -12.59 2.58 28.76
C ARG A 303 -11.93 2.92 30.10
N LYS A 304 -10.65 3.31 30.07
CA LYS A 304 -9.92 3.69 31.29
C LYS A 304 -10.49 4.96 31.94
N LYS A 305 -10.90 5.96 31.14
CA LYS A 305 -11.56 7.16 31.66
C LYS A 305 -12.90 6.82 32.33
N VAL A 306 -13.69 5.95 31.71
CA VAL A 306 -14.99 5.52 32.26
C VAL A 306 -14.80 4.67 33.51
N GLU A 307 -13.88 3.72 33.51
CA GLU A 307 -13.51 2.92 34.69
C GLU A 307 -13.14 3.80 35.89
N LEU A 308 -12.33 4.85 35.67
CA LEU A 308 -11.96 5.82 36.71
C LEU A 308 -13.15 6.66 37.17
N LYS A 309 -14.04 7.07 36.25
CA LYS A 309 -15.22 7.89 36.56
C LYS A 309 -16.26 7.11 37.35
N VAL A 310 -16.53 5.87 36.96
CA VAL A 310 -17.54 4.98 37.57
C VAL A 310 -16.99 4.27 38.80
N LYS A 311 -15.66 4.17 38.94
CA LYS A 311 -14.96 3.43 39.99
C LYS A 311 -15.30 1.93 40.01
N SER A 312 -15.56 1.36 38.83
CA SER A 312 -15.78 -0.07 38.66
C SER A 312 -14.98 -0.59 37.47
N SER A 313 -14.36 -1.76 37.64
CA SER A 313 -13.64 -2.47 36.58
C SER A 313 -14.55 -3.39 35.75
N LYS A 314 -15.83 -3.52 36.11
CA LYS A 314 -16.79 -4.37 35.41
C LYS A 314 -17.36 -3.64 34.20
N PRO A 315 -17.24 -4.18 32.97
CA PRO A 315 -17.72 -3.49 31.77
C PRO A 315 -19.22 -3.16 31.77
N LEU A 316 -20.06 -3.97 32.40
CA LEU A 316 -21.50 -3.72 32.48
C LEU A 316 -21.84 -2.45 33.28
N ASP A 317 -20.97 -2.01 34.18
CA ASP A 317 -21.15 -0.78 34.97
C ASP A 317 -20.79 0.47 34.16
N TRP A 318 -20.13 0.31 33.01
CA TRP A 318 -19.71 1.43 32.15
C TRP A 318 -20.82 1.93 31.22
N ARG A 319 -21.99 1.28 31.19
CA ARG A 319 -23.13 1.64 30.35
C ARG A 319 -23.62 3.06 30.64
N GLY A 320 -24.04 3.79 29.61
CA GLY A 320 -24.47 5.19 29.73
C GLY A 320 -23.36 6.19 30.08
N HIS A 321 -22.11 5.72 30.26
CA HIS A 321 -20.96 6.56 30.58
C HIS A 321 -19.95 6.67 29.43
N GLY A 322 -20.30 6.13 28.25
CA GLY A 322 -19.48 6.16 27.05
C GLY A 322 -19.14 7.57 26.56
N PRO A 323 -18.13 7.68 25.68
CA PRO A 323 -17.78 8.96 25.07
C PRO A 323 -18.91 9.43 24.16
N LYS A 324 -19.19 10.75 24.18
CA LYS A 324 -20.27 11.37 23.37
C LYS A 324 -20.19 11.02 21.88
N TRP A 325 -18.98 10.83 21.37
CA TRP A 325 -18.76 10.56 19.96
C TRP A 325 -19.06 9.12 19.54
N LEU A 326 -19.14 8.12 20.45
CA LEU A 326 -19.37 6.69 20.11
C LEU A 326 -20.85 6.29 20.17
N GLY A 327 -21.74 7.22 20.52
CA GLY A 327 -23.15 6.92 20.74
C GLY A 327 -23.37 5.96 21.90
N GLU A 328 -24.51 6.13 22.56
CA GLU A 328 -24.79 5.35 23.76
C GLU A 328 -25.07 3.88 23.44
N ASN A 329 -25.87 3.61 22.40
CA ASN A 329 -26.22 2.25 21.98
C ASN A 329 -24.98 1.39 21.66
N THR A 330 -24.04 1.95 20.91
CA THR A 330 -22.84 1.22 20.49
C THR A 330 -21.88 1.00 21.66
N TRP A 331 -21.71 2.01 22.53
CA TRP A 331 -20.94 1.83 23.74
C TRP A 331 -21.54 0.74 24.64
N ASN A 332 -22.86 0.74 24.81
CA ASN A 332 -23.56 -0.24 25.62
C ASN A 332 -23.43 -1.66 25.02
N LYS A 333 -23.62 -1.83 23.70
CA LYS A 333 -23.35 -3.10 23.00
C LYS A 333 -21.91 -3.57 23.18
N LEU A 334 -20.92 -2.69 23.11
CA LEU A 334 -19.52 -3.07 23.37
C LEU A 334 -19.31 -3.54 24.81
N CYS A 335 -19.98 -2.91 25.78
CA CYS A 335 -19.94 -3.34 27.17
C CYS A 335 -20.59 -4.71 27.38
N GLU A 336 -21.75 -4.95 26.75
CA GLU A 336 -22.60 -6.12 26.94
C GLU A 336 -22.20 -7.34 26.10
N ASP A 337 -21.80 -7.13 24.85
CA ASP A 337 -21.60 -8.21 23.87
C ASP A 337 -20.13 -8.51 23.59
N HIS A 338 -19.22 -7.61 24.00
CA HIS A 338 -17.80 -7.77 23.71
C HIS A 338 -16.94 -7.79 24.98
N TRP A 339 -16.93 -6.72 25.76
CA TRP A 339 -16.01 -6.58 26.89
C TRP A 339 -16.42 -7.42 28.10
N SER A 340 -17.72 -7.67 28.32
CA SER A 340 -18.23 -8.58 29.36
C SER A 340 -17.90 -10.05 29.09
N THR A 341 -17.61 -10.43 27.83
CA THR A 341 -17.47 -11.83 27.43
C THR A 341 -16.28 -12.50 28.12
N GLU A 342 -16.43 -13.77 28.49
CA GLU A 342 -15.37 -14.55 29.13
C GLU A 342 -14.09 -14.61 28.27
N LYS A 343 -14.27 -14.73 26.94
CA LYS A 343 -13.17 -14.69 25.98
C LYS A 343 -12.36 -13.41 26.09
N PHE A 344 -13.03 -12.25 26.10
CA PHE A 344 -12.37 -10.96 26.20
C PHE A 344 -11.69 -10.78 27.56
N GLN A 345 -12.38 -11.14 28.65
CA GLN A 345 -11.84 -11.06 30.02
C GLN A 345 -10.58 -11.92 30.16
N ARG A 346 -10.61 -13.18 29.71
CA ARG A 346 -9.41 -14.05 29.69
C ARG A 346 -8.26 -13.42 28.92
N MET A 347 -8.51 -12.89 27.72
CA MET A 347 -7.46 -12.25 26.92
C MET A 347 -6.91 -10.98 27.60
N SER A 348 -7.79 -10.18 28.21
CA SER A 348 -7.42 -8.97 28.94
C SER A 348 -6.58 -9.30 30.18
N ASP A 349 -6.99 -10.29 30.96
CA ASP A 349 -6.29 -10.77 32.16
C ASP A 349 -4.97 -11.44 31.80
N ALA A 350 -4.92 -12.28 30.77
CA ALA A 350 -3.67 -12.82 30.26
C ALA A 350 -2.73 -11.70 29.81
N GLY A 351 -3.22 -10.67 29.12
CA GLY A 351 -2.43 -9.51 28.74
C GLY A 351 -1.97 -8.67 29.94
N LYS A 352 -2.79 -8.53 30.98
CA LYS A 352 -2.44 -7.87 32.25
C LYS A 352 -1.38 -8.67 33.01
N ASN A 353 -1.54 -9.99 33.11
CA ASN A 353 -0.63 -10.91 33.77
C ASN A 353 0.70 -10.98 33.01
N ASN A 354 0.71 -11.04 31.68
CA ASN A 354 1.93 -10.98 30.87
C ASN A 354 2.69 -9.64 31.03
N ARG A 355 1.98 -8.53 31.27
CA ARG A 355 2.62 -7.22 31.58
C ARG A 355 3.15 -7.16 33.02
N ARG A 356 2.65 -8.02 33.90
CA ARG A 356 3.00 -8.11 35.32
C ARG A 356 3.89 -9.31 35.63
N SER A 357 4.12 -10.20 34.67
CA SER A 357 4.92 -11.40 34.85
C SER A 357 6.39 -11.00 34.87
N SER A 358 7.00 -11.15 36.03
CA SER A 358 8.44 -11.05 36.21
C SER A 358 9.07 -12.34 35.72
N ALA A 359 9.68 -12.34 34.54
CA ALA A 359 10.76 -13.29 34.29
C ALA A 359 11.97 -12.73 35.06
N ASP A 360 12.46 -13.45 36.06
CA ASP A 360 13.65 -13.08 36.84
C ASP A 360 13.45 -11.86 37.78
N GLY A 361 12.24 -11.64 38.31
CA GLY A 361 12.02 -10.62 39.37
C GLY A 361 11.96 -9.15 38.89
N THR A 362 12.08 -8.88 37.59
CA THR A 362 11.99 -7.53 37.01
C THR A 362 10.76 -7.36 36.11
N MET A 363 10.03 -6.25 36.25
CA MET A 363 8.90 -5.93 35.36
C MET A 363 9.41 -5.65 33.95
N SER A 364 8.89 -6.34 32.93
CA SER A 364 9.29 -6.17 31.52
C SER A 364 8.73 -4.89 30.87
N THR A 365 8.69 -3.77 31.59
CA THR A 365 8.26 -2.48 31.03
C THR A 365 9.48 -1.71 30.55
N HIS A 366 9.58 -1.49 29.24
CA HIS A 366 10.51 -0.49 28.67
C HIS A 366 10.39 0.82 29.45
N SER A 367 11.51 1.45 29.80
CA SER A 367 11.52 2.71 30.58
C SER A 367 10.79 3.85 29.84
N GLY A 368 10.67 3.74 28.51
CA GLY A 368 9.94 4.66 27.65
C GLY A 368 8.40 4.54 27.68
N GLY A 369 7.83 3.62 28.47
CA GLY A 369 6.37 3.46 28.62
C GLY A 369 5.67 2.98 27.34
N SER A 370 4.43 3.41 27.12
CA SER A 370 3.63 3.05 25.92
C SER A 370 3.94 3.92 24.68
N ARG A 371 5.01 4.72 24.71
CA ARG A 371 5.38 5.60 23.60
C ARG A 371 6.09 4.77 22.50
N PRO A 372 5.76 4.97 21.21
CA PRO A 372 6.45 4.27 20.13
C PRO A 372 7.95 4.57 20.11
N PHE A 373 8.78 3.59 19.72
CA PHE A 373 10.23 3.77 19.58
C PHE A 373 10.62 4.90 18.63
N ALA A 374 9.86 5.12 17.54
CA ALA A 374 10.11 6.21 16.59
C ALA A 374 10.05 7.60 17.24
N VAL A 375 9.19 7.80 18.24
CA VAL A 375 9.09 9.08 18.96
C VAL A 375 10.32 9.30 19.84
N HIS A 376 10.83 8.23 20.47
CA HIS A 376 12.09 8.32 21.22
C HIS A 376 13.28 8.57 20.30
N GLU A 377 13.29 7.96 19.10
CA GLU A 377 14.33 8.19 18.09
C GLU A 377 14.33 9.66 17.64
N GLU A 378 13.17 10.22 17.29
CA GLU A 378 13.02 11.62 16.89
C GLU A 378 13.45 12.60 17.99
N GLU A 379 13.01 12.39 19.24
CA GLU A 379 13.42 13.23 20.38
C GLU A 379 14.94 13.19 20.61
N MET A 380 15.55 12.02 20.46
CA MET A 380 17.00 11.89 20.60
C MET A 380 17.74 12.53 19.42
N GLU A 381 17.22 12.42 18.20
CA GLU A 381 17.81 13.07 17.02
C GLU A 381 17.75 14.60 17.14
N ASP A 382 16.65 15.11 17.70
CA ASP A 382 16.50 16.52 18.05
C ASP A 382 17.40 16.96 19.20
N GLU A 383 17.57 16.14 20.23
CA GLU A 383 18.47 16.40 21.37
C GLU A 383 19.94 16.41 20.94
N TYR A 384 20.34 15.42 20.13
CA TYR A 384 21.73 15.20 19.73
C TYR A 384 22.13 15.95 18.46
N LYS A 385 21.15 16.52 17.73
CA LYS A 385 21.34 17.19 16.43
C LYS A 385 22.09 16.33 15.41
N ARG A 386 21.86 15.01 15.48
CA ARG A 386 22.39 14.01 14.56
C ARG A 386 21.50 12.77 14.56
N LYS A 387 21.69 11.92 13.55
CA LYS A 387 21.06 10.61 13.52
C LYS A 387 21.47 9.76 14.73
N VAL A 388 20.51 9.05 15.30
CA VAL A 388 20.71 8.22 16.49
C VAL A 388 20.89 6.76 16.06
N SER A 389 21.84 6.06 16.69
CA SER A 389 22.06 4.65 16.40
C SER A 389 20.97 3.78 17.06
N LYS A 390 20.72 2.60 16.50
CA LYS A 390 19.76 1.64 17.09
C LYS A 390 20.19 1.17 18.48
N VAL A 391 21.49 1.16 18.77
CA VAL A 391 22.04 0.85 20.10
C VAL A 391 21.69 1.95 21.10
N GLU A 392 21.86 3.23 20.70
CA GLU A 392 21.52 4.38 21.55
C GLU A 392 20.02 4.41 21.86
N LEU A 393 19.18 4.13 20.87
CA LEU A 393 17.73 4.01 21.04
C LEU A 393 17.36 2.85 21.98
N TYR A 394 18.07 1.72 21.89
CA TYR A 394 17.89 0.59 22.78
C TYR A 394 18.23 0.98 24.22
N ASP A 395 19.40 1.58 24.46
CA ASP A 395 19.82 2.03 25.78
C ASP A 395 18.83 3.04 26.37
N ARG A 396 18.36 4.02 25.57
CA ARG A 396 17.33 5.00 25.97
C ARG A 396 16.06 4.35 26.54
N THR A 397 15.66 3.22 25.97
CA THR A 397 14.37 2.56 26.25
C THR A 397 14.49 1.34 27.17
N HIS A 398 15.70 0.84 27.40
CA HIS A 398 15.98 -0.36 28.18
C HIS A 398 16.87 -0.09 29.40
N ARG A 399 17.24 1.17 29.64
CA ARG A 399 17.84 1.62 30.90
C ARG A 399 16.96 2.64 31.60
N THR A 400 17.08 2.71 32.91
CA THR A 400 16.49 3.76 33.75
C THR A 400 17.16 5.11 33.47
N LYS A 401 16.63 6.20 34.04
CA LYS A 401 17.18 7.56 33.89
C LYS A 401 17.50 7.90 32.42
N GLN A 402 16.55 7.58 31.53
CA GLN A 402 16.61 8.05 30.14
C GLN A 402 17.83 7.54 29.34
N GLY A 403 18.30 6.32 29.64
CA GLY A 403 19.48 5.72 29.00
C GLY A 403 20.75 5.76 29.84
N LYS A 404 20.78 6.56 30.92
CA LYS A 404 21.99 6.78 31.74
C LYS A 404 22.05 5.94 33.02
N GLY A 405 21.00 5.20 33.33
CA GLY A 405 20.90 4.37 34.53
C GLY A 405 21.13 2.88 34.26
N GLU A 406 20.72 2.06 35.23
CA GLU A 406 20.78 0.60 35.16
C GLU A 406 19.77 0.02 34.17
N PHE A 407 20.04 -1.18 33.65
CA PHE A 407 19.11 -1.92 32.80
C PHE A 407 17.82 -2.26 33.54
N ILE A 408 16.70 -2.20 32.81
CA ILE A 408 15.36 -2.50 33.36
C ILE A 408 15.14 -3.98 33.66
N CYS A 409 15.93 -4.88 33.06
CA CYS A 409 15.90 -6.32 33.32
C CYS A 409 17.20 -7.01 32.90
N ASP A 410 17.47 -8.19 33.48
CA ASP A 410 18.67 -8.99 33.19
C ASP A 410 18.76 -9.42 31.73
N LYS A 411 17.60 -9.71 31.11
CA LYS A 411 17.57 -10.00 29.67
C LYS A 411 18.07 -8.82 28.84
N ALA A 412 17.68 -7.59 29.19
CA ALA A 412 18.10 -6.43 28.44
C ALA A 412 19.61 -6.20 28.54
N LYS A 413 20.18 -6.42 29.73
CA LYS A 413 21.61 -6.40 29.99
C LYS A 413 22.36 -7.49 29.21
N ARG A 414 21.91 -8.76 29.32
CA ARG A 414 22.52 -9.90 28.61
C ARG A 414 22.61 -9.68 27.10
N VAL A 415 21.55 -9.17 26.47
CA VAL A 415 21.54 -8.90 25.03
C VAL A 415 22.54 -7.79 24.67
N ARG A 416 22.62 -6.72 25.47
CA ARG A 416 23.58 -5.63 25.23
C ARG A 416 25.02 -6.12 25.37
N ASP A 417 25.33 -6.83 26.46
CA ASP A 417 26.66 -7.36 26.74
C ASP A 417 27.09 -8.38 25.68
N ALA A 418 26.18 -9.24 25.23
CA ALA A 418 26.44 -10.18 24.14
C ALA A 418 26.71 -9.48 22.81
N TYR A 419 25.98 -8.39 22.50
CA TYR A 419 26.23 -7.60 21.31
C TYR A 419 27.58 -6.88 21.36
N ASP A 420 27.96 -6.29 22.48
CA ASP A 420 29.27 -5.64 22.65
C ASP A 420 30.43 -6.62 22.46
N ASN A 421 30.25 -7.89 22.87
CA ASN A 421 31.26 -8.94 22.66
C ASN A 421 31.37 -9.41 21.19
N LEU A 422 30.31 -9.22 20.39
CA LEU A 422 30.28 -9.65 18.98
C LEU A 422 30.80 -8.58 18.01
N VAL A 423 30.90 -7.32 18.46
CA VAL A 423 31.35 -6.21 17.62
C VAL A 423 32.78 -5.83 18.01
N GLU A 424 33.76 -6.24 17.20
CA GLU A 424 35.20 -6.03 17.45
C GLU A 424 35.65 -4.55 17.35
N ASP A 425 34.79 -3.65 16.85
CA ASP A 425 35.13 -2.25 16.62
C ASP A 425 34.25 -1.31 17.46
N ASN A 426 34.88 -0.56 18.36
CA ASN A 426 34.25 0.43 19.25
C ASN A 426 33.72 1.68 18.51
N SER A 427 33.59 1.63 17.17
CA SER A 427 32.99 2.71 16.40
C SER A 427 31.46 2.70 16.61
N LEU A 428 31.01 3.51 17.57
CA LEU A 428 29.60 3.85 17.87
C LEU A 428 28.76 4.32 16.66
N SER A 429 29.33 4.39 15.45
CA SER A 429 28.72 4.97 14.26
C SER A 429 27.83 4.02 13.46
N THR A 430 27.98 2.69 13.57
CA THR A 430 27.24 1.76 12.70
C THR A 430 26.68 0.57 13.46
N PHE A 431 25.35 0.49 13.57
CA PHE A 431 24.65 -0.66 14.14
C PHE A 431 24.85 -1.89 13.25
N ASN A 432 25.31 -3.01 13.81
CA ASN A 432 25.47 -4.29 13.14
C ASN A 432 24.22 -5.16 13.40
N PRO A 433 23.28 -5.25 12.46
CA PRO A 433 22.03 -5.94 12.70
C PRO A 433 22.19 -7.46 12.84
N ASP A 434 23.19 -8.08 12.20
CA ASP A 434 23.44 -9.52 12.28
C ASP A 434 23.97 -9.92 13.66
N ALA A 435 24.94 -9.16 14.17
CA ALA A 435 25.45 -9.33 15.54
C ALA A 435 24.34 -9.12 16.59
N TRP A 436 23.40 -8.19 16.34
CA TRP A 436 22.27 -7.96 17.24
C TRP A 436 21.29 -9.14 17.25
N ILE A 437 21.00 -9.72 16.08
CA ILE A 437 20.13 -10.90 15.98
C ILE A 437 20.78 -12.10 16.70
N GLU A 438 22.08 -12.29 16.54
CA GLU A 438 22.83 -13.33 17.23
C GLU A 438 22.81 -13.12 18.76
N ALA A 439 23.08 -11.90 19.23
CA ALA A 439 22.98 -11.54 20.65
C ALA A 439 21.58 -11.77 21.25
N CYS A 440 20.53 -11.69 20.42
CA CYS A 440 19.16 -11.98 20.82
C CYS A 440 18.82 -13.49 20.86
N GLY A 441 19.69 -14.36 20.36
CA GLY A 441 19.42 -15.79 20.16
C GLY A 441 18.50 -16.05 18.96
N GLY A 442 18.53 -15.18 17.94
CA GLY A 442 17.73 -15.29 16.71
C GLY A 442 16.46 -14.43 16.69
N VAL A 443 15.52 -14.79 15.80
CA VAL A 443 14.30 -14.01 15.50
C VAL A 443 13.02 -14.79 15.86
N PRO A 444 12.75 -15.06 17.14
CA PRO A 444 11.59 -15.84 17.55
C PRO A 444 10.28 -15.12 17.16
N LYS A 445 9.37 -15.84 16.49
CA LYS A 445 8.08 -15.32 16.00
C LYS A 445 8.22 -14.12 15.05
N GLY A 446 9.33 -14.02 14.32
CA GLY A 446 9.55 -12.99 13.30
C GLY A 446 9.80 -11.58 13.86
N ARG A 447 10.21 -11.46 15.12
CA ARG A 447 10.52 -10.18 15.77
C ARG A 447 11.93 -10.18 16.35
N VAL A 448 12.62 -9.04 16.21
CA VAL A 448 13.92 -8.80 16.84
C VAL A 448 13.67 -8.15 18.20
N TYR A 449 14.27 -8.70 19.25
CA TYR A 449 14.13 -8.15 20.60
C TYR A 449 14.74 -6.75 20.69
N GLY A 450 14.06 -5.84 21.39
CA GLY A 450 14.51 -4.45 21.58
C GLY A 450 13.94 -3.41 20.60
N PHE A 451 13.34 -3.83 19.48
CA PHE A 451 12.87 -2.91 18.42
C PHE A 451 11.35 -3.02 18.12
N GLY A 452 10.57 -3.49 19.10
CA GLY A 452 9.12 -3.57 19.00
C GLY A 452 8.62 -4.56 17.94
N SER A 453 7.61 -4.16 17.17
CA SER A 453 7.01 -4.97 16.09
C SER A 453 7.56 -4.64 14.70
N GLN A 454 8.72 -4.00 14.61
CA GLN A 454 9.37 -3.77 13.32
C GLN A 454 9.81 -5.12 12.72
N PRO A 455 9.50 -5.39 11.43
CA PRO A 455 10.04 -6.55 10.73
C PRO A 455 11.58 -6.48 10.70
N PRO A 456 12.28 -7.64 10.72
CA PRO A 456 13.75 -7.67 10.66
C PRO A 456 14.33 -6.85 9.50
N HIS A 457 13.70 -6.86 8.31
CA HIS A 457 14.18 -6.11 7.14
C HIS A 457 14.12 -4.57 7.30
N GLN A 458 13.25 -4.03 8.17
CA GLN A 458 13.23 -2.60 8.46
C GLN A 458 14.36 -2.18 9.42
N ILE A 459 14.85 -3.13 10.21
CA ILE A 459 15.99 -2.97 11.13
C ILE A 459 17.31 -3.13 10.36
N LEU A 460 17.32 -4.00 9.34
CA LEU A 460 18.47 -4.32 8.48
C LEU A 460 18.83 -3.23 7.45
N GLY A 461 17.98 -2.20 7.27
CA GLY A 461 18.28 -1.02 6.47
C GLY A 461 18.41 -1.28 4.97
N ASP A 462 17.31 -1.17 4.23
CA ASP A 462 17.40 -0.96 2.78
C ASP A 462 16.29 -0.11 2.15
N ILE A 463 15.17 0.20 2.83
CA ILE A 463 14.08 0.99 2.24
C ILE A 463 13.36 1.79 3.33
N ALA A 464 13.90 2.93 3.76
CA ALA A 464 13.27 3.71 4.83
C ALA A 464 13.21 5.24 4.63
N HIS A 465 13.86 5.80 3.61
CA HIS A 465 13.98 7.26 3.55
C HIS A 465 12.91 7.98 2.70
N SER A 466 12.18 7.27 1.84
CA SER A 466 11.16 7.88 0.96
C SER A 466 9.73 7.92 1.55
N MET A 467 9.49 7.33 2.73
CA MET A 467 8.13 7.16 3.30
C MET A 467 7.80 8.05 4.50
N ARG A 468 8.79 8.67 5.16
CA ARG A 468 8.56 9.37 6.45
C ARG A 468 7.76 10.68 6.35
N VAL A 469 7.90 11.43 5.25
CA VAL A 469 7.23 12.74 5.10
C VAL A 469 5.75 12.60 4.71
N VAL A 470 5.38 11.45 4.16
CA VAL A 470 3.99 11.08 3.86
C VAL A 470 3.26 10.65 5.15
N GLU A 471 3.96 10.02 6.09
CA GLU A 471 3.37 9.51 7.33
C GLU A 471 2.84 10.60 8.28
N GLU A 472 3.50 11.74 8.46
CA GLU A 472 3.05 12.72 9.48
C GLU A 472 1.75 13.45 9.14
N LEU A 473 1.54 13.77 7.85
CA LEU A 473 0.30 14.40 7.39
C LEU A 473 -0.81 13.40 7.13
N GLU A 474 -0.46 12.17 6.73
CA GLU A 474 -1.40 11.06 6.78
C GLU A 474 -1.85 10.80 8.23
N ILE A 475 -0.96 10.90 9.22
CA ILE A 475 -1.29 10.68 10.64
C ILE A 475 -2.27 11.74 11.16
N LEU A 476 -2.09 13.02 10.83
CA LEU A 476 -3.01 14.09 11.25
C LEU A 476 -4.36 13.99 10.51
N ALA A 477 -4.32 13.63 9.22
CA ALA A 477 -5.49 13.42 8.39
C ALA A 477 -6.35 12.25 8.90
N LEU A 478 -5.67 11.13 9.21
CA LEU A 478 -6.25 9.92 9.76
C LEU A 478 -6.78 10.11 11.18
N GLN A 479 -6.19 11.00 12.00
CA GLN A 479 -6.66 11.26 13.36
C GLN A 479 -8.06 11.87 13.42
N ASN A 480 -8.43 12.75 12.48
CA ASN A 480 -9.78 13.32 12.47
C ASN A 480 -10.74 12.49 11.61
N LEU A 481 -10.28 11.81 10.55
CA LEU A 481 -11.04 10.75 9.88
C LEU A 481 -11.49 9.63 10.83
N LEU A 482 -10.66 9.30 11.82
CA LEU A 482 -11.03 8.34 12.85
C LEU A 482 -12.11 8.87 13.79
N LYS A 483 -12.14 10.18 14.11
CA LYS A 483 -13.26 10.79 14.87
C LYS A 483 -14.59 10.67 14.10
N VAL A 484 -14.55 10.68 12.77
CA VAL A 484 -15.72 10.56 11.89
C VAL A 484 -16.22 9.14 11.83
N LEU A 485 -15.35 8.18 11.53
CA LEU A 485 -15.71 6.75 11.53
C LEU A 485 -16.28 6.31 12.88
N LEU A 486 -15.80 6.95 13.94
CA LEU A 486 -16.26 6.74 15.28
C LEU A 486 -17.64 7.34 15.57
N LEU A 487 -18.08 8.39 14.85
CA LEU A 487 -19.45 8.90 14.82
C LEU A 487 -20.37 8.06 13.91
N LEU A 488 -19.83 7.36 12.91
CA LEU A 488 -20.62 6.50 12.01
C LEU A 488 -20.99 5.15 12.61
N LEU A 489 -20.22 4.67 13.57
CA LEU A 489 -20.61 3.52 14.39
C LEU A 489 -21.73 3.85 15.38
N THR A 490 -22.35 5.03 15.30
CA THR A 490 -23.24 5.59 16.34
C THR A 490 -24.58 6.05 15.82
N THR A 491 -24.72 6.13 14.50
CA THR A 491 -25.97 6.40 13.82
C THR A 491 -26.56 5.06 13.38
N ASP A 492 -27.44 4.48 14.21
CA ASP A 492 -28.41 3.50 13.73
C ASP A 492 -29.32 4.21 12.72
N LYS A 493 -29.14 3.88 11.43
CA LYS A 493 -30.18 3.67 10.42
C LYS A 493 -29.60 3.00 9.18
#